data_AF-A0A809RUG7-F1
#
_entry.id   AF-A0A809RUG7-F1
#
_cell.length_a   1.000
_cell.length_b   1.000
_cell.length_c   1.000
_cell.angle_alpha   90.00
_cell.angle_beta   90.00
_cell.angle_gamma   90.00
#
_symmetry.space_group_name_H-M   'P 1'
#
loop_
_entity.id
_entity.type
_entity.pdbx_description
1 polymer ?
#
loop_
_entity_poly.entity_id
_entity_poly.type
_entity_poly.pdbx_seq_one_letter_code
_entity_poly.pdbx_strand_id
1 'polypeptide(L)' 'MVKTTGLSAGRPSASKAKFSMADEVELSRINAQVTSDEHQKLKMYCVKHKTSITDLVRKMIAALPE' A
#
# COMPACT_ATOMS: atom_id res chain seq x y z
N MET A 1 18.75 12.24 -52.41
CA MET A 1 17.45 11.80 -51.85
C MET A 1 17.73 10.97 -50.60
N VAL A 2 17.02 11.27 -49.52
CA VAL A 2 17.36 10.94 -48.12
C VAL A 2 17.33 9.43 -47.81
N LYS A 3 18.29 8.97 -46.99
CA LYS A 3 18.43 7.62 -46.43
C LYS A 3 17.38 7.39 -45.34
N THR A 4 16.56 6.35 -45.46
CA THR A 4 15.68 5.86 -44.38
C THR A 4 15.88 4.36 -44.16
N THR A 5 16.90 4.02 -43.36
CA THR A 5 16.98 2.70 -42.72
C THR A 5 15.94 2.67 -41.62
N GLY A 6 14.73 2.23 -41.96
CA GLY A 6 13.67 1.96 -41.00
C GLY A 6 14.05 0.79 -40.10
N LEU A 7 14.69 1.08 -38.98
CA LEU A 7 14.76 0.16 -37.85
C LEU A 7 13.33 -0.06 -37.37
N SER A 8 12.71 -1.15 -37.82
CA SER A 8 11.44 -1.64 -37.29
C SER A 8 11.68 -2.18 -35.88
N ALA A 9 11.76 -1.26 -34.91
CA ALA A 9 11.59 -1.60 -33.50
C ALA A 9 10.09 -1.88 -33.30
N GLY A 10 9.69 -3.13 -33.53
CA GLY A 10 8.37 -3.62 -33.13
C GLY A 10 8.14 -3.24 -31.68
N ARG A 11 7.11 -2.42 -31.43
CA ARG A 11 6.69 -2.03 -30.09
C ARG A 11 6.42 -3.31 -29.29
N PRO A 12 7.03 -3.54 -28.12
CA PRO A 12 6.64 -4.64 -27.25
C PRO A 12 5.25 -4.32 -26.68
N SER A 13 4.21 -4.59 -27.46
CA SER A 13 2.81 -4.56 -27.05
C SER A 13 2.19 -5.90 -27.41
N ALA A 14 2.77 -6.97 -26.86
CA ALA A 14 2.23 -8.32 -27.04
C ALA A 14 2.59 -9.19 -25.84
N SER A 15 2.10 -8.79 -24.67
CA SER A 15 1.48 -9.67 -23.67
C SER A 15 1.16 -8.82 -22.45
N LYS A 16 -0.07 -8.31 -22.38
CA LYS A 16 -0.63 -7.97 -21.06
C LYS A 16 -0.81 -9.30 -20.34
N ALA A 17 0.22 -9.79 -19.66
CA ALA A 17 0.03 -10.81 -18.66
C ALA A 17 -0.99 -10.24 -17.66
N LYS A 18 -2.20 -10.81 -17.65
CA LYS A 18 -3.15 -10.56 -16.57
C LYS A 18 -2.54 -11.22 -15.34
N PHE A 19 -1.71 -10.48 -14.63
CA PHE A 19 -1.31 -10.86 -13.28
C PHE A 19 -2.58 -10.79 -12.43
N SER A 20 -3.26 -11.93 -12.29
CA SER A 20 -4.42 -12.04 -11.42
C SER A 20 -3.87 -11.96 -10.00
N MET A 21 -4.06 -10.82 -9.34
CA MET A 21 -3.77 -10.64 -7.90
C MET A 21 -4.84 -11.38 -7.09
N ALA A 22 -4.91 -12.71 -7.26
CA ALA A 22 -5.97 -13.55 -6.71
C ALA A 22 -5.86 -13.74 -5.17
N ASP A 23 -4.80 -13.23 -4.55
CA ASP A 23 -4.50 -13.40 -3.12
C ASP A 23 -4.24 -12.05 -2.42
N GLU A 24 -4.77 -10.95 -2.95
CA GLU A 24 -4.73 -9.68 -2.24
C GLU A 24 -5.87 -9.66 -1.20
N VAL A 25 -5.50 -9.81 0.07
CA VAL A 25 -6.45 -9.67 1.19
C VAL A 25 -7.17 -8.33 1.05
N GLU A 26 -8.50 -8.35 0.98
CA GLU A 26 -9.30 -7.15 0.84
C GLU A 26 -9.20 -6.31 2.13
N LEU A 27 -8.35 -5.30 2.11
CA LEU A 27 -8.15 -4.41 3.25
C LEU A 27 -9.16 -3.26 3.20
N SER A 28 -10.07 -3.23 4.19
CA SER A 28 -10.96 -2.09 4.40
C SER A 28 -10.21 -0.93 5.08
N ARG A 29 -10.33 0.28 4.51
CA ARG A 29 -9.79 1.50 5.11
C ARG A 29 -10.73 2.02 6.20
N ILE A 30 -10.17 2.35 7.37
CA ILE A 30 -10.90 3.08 8.41
C ILE A 30 -10.51 4.56 8.39
N ASN A 31 -11.47 5.43 8.68
CA ASN A 31 -11.22 6.85 8.90
C ASN A 31 -11.31 7.13 10.40
N ALA A 32 -10.23 7.62 10.99
CA ALA A 32 -10.18 8.02 12.39
C ALA A 32 -9.86 9.51 12.48
N GLN A 33 -10.60 10.23 13.32
CA GLN A 33 -10.29 11.61 13.67
C GLN A 33 -9.68 11.60 15.07
N VAL A 34 -8.49 12.17 15.19
CA VAL A 34 -7.76 12.33 16.44
C VAL A 34 -7.20 13.74 16.51
N THR A 35 -7.07 14.25 17.72
CA THR A 35 -6.40 15.53 17.97
C THR A 35 -4.90 15.45 17.65
N SER A 36 -4.24 16.60 17.52
CA SER A 36 -2.79 16.65 17.27
C SER A 36 -1.99 15.98 18.40
N ASP A 37 -2.41 16.19 19.65
CA ASP A 37 -1.74 15.63 20.84
C ASP A 37 -1.87 14.11 20.89
N GLU A 38 -3.06 13.58 20.56
CA GLU A 38 -3.28 12.14 20.46
C GLU A 38 -2.43 11.51 19.35
N HIS A 39 -2.36 12.15 18.17
CA HIS A 39 -1.52 11.68 17.07
C HIS A 39 -0.03 11.69 17.44
N GLN A 40 0.44 12.71 18.15
CA GLN A 40 1.82 12.76 18.63
C GLN A 40 2.09 11.66 19.65
N LYS A 41 1.18 11.45 20.61
CA LYS A 41 1.28 10.36 21.59
C LYS A 41 1.32 8.99 20.90
N LEU A 42 0.49 8.79 19.88
CA LEU A 42 0.45 7.58 19.07
C LEU A 42 1.79 7.33 18.37
N LYS A 43 2.34 8.35 17.70
CA LYS A 43 3.65 8.25 17.03
C LYS A 43 4.78 7.95 18.02
N MET A 44 4.80 8.64 19.15
CA MET A 44 5.82 8.42 20.19
C MET A 44 5.76 6.99 20.75
N TYR A 45 4.56 6.44 20.94
CA TYR A 45 4.37 5.05 21.35
C TYR A 45 4.92 4.09 20.30
N CYS A 46 4.53 4.26 19.04
CA CYS A 46 5.00 3.43 17.92
C CYS A 46 6.53 3.41 17.81
N VAL A 47 7.19 4.57 17.96
CA VAL A 47 8.66 4.67 17.97
C VAL A 47 9.28 3.88 19.12
N LYS A 48 8.75 4.04 20.34
CA LYS A 48 9.27 3.33 21.54
C LYS A 48 9.16 1.81 21.41
N HIS A 49 8.05 1.33 20.86
CA HIS A 49 7.75 -0.10 20.77
C HIS A 49 8.17 -0.73 19.44
N LYS A 50 8.79 0.05 18.53
CA LYS A 50 9.18 -0.37 17.17
C LYS A 50 8.01 -1.02 16.40
N THR A 51 6.82 -0.44 16.51
CA THR A 51 5.61 -0.90 15.81
C THR A 51 5.13 0.15 14.82
N SER A 52 4.34 -0.25 13.83
CA SER A 52 3.57 0.70 13.02
C SER A 52 2.25 1.08 13.72
N ILE A 53 1.68 2.21 13.32
CA ILE A 53 0.33 2.61 13.76
C ILE A 53 -0.70 1.57 13.31
N THR A 54 -0.56 1.05 12.08
CA THR A 54 -1.46 0.04 11.53
C THR A 54 -1.45 -1.24 12.35
N ASP A 55 -0.28 -1.73 12.77
CA ASP A 55 -0.17 -2.93 13.60
C ASP A 55 -0.73 -2.71 14.99
N LEU A 56 -0.53 -1.52 15.56
CA LEU A 56 -1.11 -1.16 16.85
C LEU A 56 -2.64 -1.19 16.78
N VAL A 57 -3.23 -0.53 15.77
CA VAL A 57 -4.68 -0.51 15.56
C VAL A 57 -5.22 -1.91 15.30
N ARG A 58 -4.55 -2.72 14.48
CA ARG A 58 -4.94 -4.13 14.24
C ARG A 58 -4.94 -4.95 15.52
N LYS A 59 -3.91 -4.80 16.37
CA LYS A 59 -3.84 -5.48 17.66
C LYS A 59 -4.97 -5.04 18.61
N MET A 60 -5.30 -3.76 18.62
CA MET A 60 -6.41 -3.24 19.42
C MET A 60 -7.75 -3.80 18.94
N ILE A 61 -7.99 -3.84 17.63
CA ILE A 61 -9.21 -4.42 17.04
C ILE A 61 -9.31 -5.92 17.38
N ALA A 62 -8.21 -6.66 17.24
CA ALA A 62 -8.17 -8.10 17.56
C ALA A 62 -8.39 -8.42 19.05
N ALA A 63 -8.28 -7.43 19.94
CA ALA A 63 -8.52 -7.58 21.37
C ALA A 63 -9.96 -7.20 21.79
N LEU A 64 -10.80 -6.77 20.86
CA LEU A 64 -12.21 -6.44 21.15
C LEU A 64 -13.02 -7.73 21.37
N PRO A 65 -13.96 -7.74 22.32
CA PRO A 65 -14.94 -8.83 22.43
C PRO A 65 -15.89 -8.81 21.22
N GLU A 66 -16.44 -9.99 20.89
CA GLU A 66 -17.49 -10.18 19.87
C GLU A 66 -18.80 -9.47 20.24
#